data_AF-A0A6H2U0E5-F1
#
_entry.id   AF-A0A6H2U0E5-F1
#
_cell.length_a   1.000
_cell.length_b   1.000
_cell.length_c   1.000
_cell.angle_alpha   90.00
_cell.angle_beta   90.00
_cell.angle_gamma   90.00
#
_symmetry.space_group_name_H-M   'P 1'
#
loop_
_entity.id
_entity.type
_entity.pdbx_description
1 polymer ?
#
loop_
_entity_poly.entity_id
_entity_poly.type
_entity_poly.pdbx_seq_one_letter_code
_entity_poly.pdbx_strand_id
1 'polypeptide(L)'
;PGVFDRLVNLQQLWLNNNQLTSLPTGVFDKLTQLTQLSLRDNQLKSIPRGAFDNLKSLTHILLYNNPWDCACTDFLYLSGWAAQHSGIVGEGWPWRQSPDSVKCSGTNTPVRAVTEASTSPSKCP
;
A
#
# COMPACT_ATOMS: atom_id res chain seq x y z
N PRO A 1 12.07 -14.93 -12.28
CA PRO A 1 12.57 -14.01 -11.23
C PRO A 1 11.81 -12.67 -11.29
N GLY A 2 11.26 -12.24 -10.17
CA GLY A 2 10.69 -10.90 -9.99
C GLY A 2 11.76 -9.82 -10.07
N VAL A 3 11.34 -8.61 -10.45
CA VAL A 3 12.25 -7.48 -10.73
C VAL A 3 13.14 -7.08 -9.54
N PHE A 4 12.67 -7.33 -8.30
CA PHE A 4 13.41 -6.99 -7.09
C PHE A 4 13.97 -8.22 -6.34
N ASP A 5 13.80 -9.44 -6.86
CA ASP A 5 14.11 -10.68 -6.14
C ASP A 5 15.58 -10.78 -5.67
N ARG A 6 16.50 -10.14 -6.41
CA ARG A 6 17.95 -10.17 -6.11
C ARG A 6 18.41 -9.01 -5.23
N LEU A 7 17.55 -8.02 -4.97
CA LEU A 7 17.89 -6.83 -4.18
C LEU A 7 17.69 -7.09 -2.67
N VAL A 8 18.24 -8.21 -2.18
CA VAL A 8 17.99 -8.72 -0.81
C VAL A 8 18.53 -7.82 0.31
N ASN A 9 19.40 -6.87 -0.02
CA ASN A 9 19.95 -5.87 0.90
C ASN A 9 19.31 -4.48 0.75
N LEU A 10 18.26 -4.35 -0.06
CA LEU A 10 17.61 -3.07 -0.32
C LEU A 10 16.92 -2.55 0.94
N GLN A 11 17.27 -1.34 1.37
CA GLN A 11 16.68 -0.69 2.55
C GLN A 11 15.63 0.36 2.19
N GLN A 12 15.73 0.98 1.02
CA GLN A 12 14.84 2.05 0.59
C GLN A 12 14.42 1.81 -0.86
N LEU A 13 13.11 1.90 -1.11
CA LEU A 13 12.53 1.74 -2.44
C LEU A 13 11.55 2.88 -2.72
N TRP A 14 11.94 3.75 -3.65
CA TRP A 14 11.17 4.91 -4.08
C TRP A 14 10.55 4.63 -5.45
N LEU A 15 9.24 4.40 -5.48
CA LEU A 15 8.45 4.19 -6.70
C LEU A 15 7.38 5.28 -6.89
N ASN A 16 7.43 6.36 -6.10
CA ASN A 16 6.49 7.46 -6.19
C ASN A 16 6.60 8.28 -7.47
N ASN A 17 5.55 9.04 -7.77
CA ASN A 17 5.46 9.92 -8.93
C ASN A 17 5.60 9.16 -10.26
N ASN A 18 4.98 7.99 -10.33
CA ASN A 18 4.91 7.14 -11.52
C ASN A 18 3.44 6.96 -11.95
N GLN A 19 3.22 6.09 -12.93
CA GLN A 19 1.90 5.76 -13.45
C GLN A 19 1.54 4.29 -13.16
N LEU A 20 2.01 3.75 -12.03
CA LEU A 20 1.73 2.35 -11.67
C LEU A 20 0.22 2.19 -11.43
N THR A 21 -0.40 1.31 -12.21
CA THR A 21 -1.83 0.97 -12.10
C THR A 21 -2.07 -0.31 -11.30
N SER A 22 -1.04 -1.16 -11.19
CA SER A 22 -1.05 -2.42 -10.45
C SER A 22 0.37 -2.79 -10.00
N LEU A 23 0.45 -3.76 -9.09
CA LEU A 23 1.70 -4.39 -8.68
C LEU A 23 1.62 -5.89 -8.97
N PRO A 24 2.71 -6.52 -9.47
CA PRO A 24 2.75 -7.97 -9.55
C PRO A 24 2.65 -8.62 -8.17
N THR A 25 1.95 -9.76 -8.08
CA THR A 25 1.92 -10.57 -6.85
C THR A 25 3.34 -10.96 -6.44
N GLY A 26 3.67 -10.79 -5.15
CA GLY A 26 4.97 -11.14 -4.57
C GLY A 26 6.14 -10.24 -4.98
N VAL A 27 5.88 -9.09 -5.62
CA VAL A 27 6.94 -8.18 -6.12
C VAL A 27 7.92 -7.72 -5.03
N PHE A 28 7.51 -7.72 -3.76
CA PHE A 28 8.34 -7.32 -2.62
C PHE A 28 8.78 -8.47 -1.70
N ASP A 29 8.49 -9.73 -2.05
CA ASP A 29 8.65 -10.88 -1.13
C ASP A 29 10.09 -11.12 -0.67
N LYS A 30 11.08 -10.72 -1.46
CA LYS A 30 12.51 -10.90 -1.15
C LYS A 30 13.13 -9.72 -0.41
N LEU A 31 12.38 -8.63 -0.20
CA LEU A 31 12.88 -7.37 0.36
C LEU A 31 12.75 -7.33 1.89
N THR A 32 13.27 -8.34 2.58
CA THR A 32 13.12 -8.50 4.03
C THR A 32 13.82 -7.41 4.85
N GLN A 33 14.84 -6.75 4.27
CA GLN A 33 15.58 -5.63 4.89
C GLN A 33 15.02 -4.24 4.53
N LEU A 34 13.90 -4.17 3.80
CA LEU A 34 13.33 -2.90 3.37
C LEU A 34 12.75 -2.14 4.57
N THR A 35 13.22 -0.90 4.77
CA THR A 35 12.80 -0.02 5.86
C THR A 35 11.87 1.09 5.39
N GLN A 36 12.04 1.55 4.15
CA GLN A 36 11.24 2.63 3.56
C GLN A 36 10.70 2.24 2.19
N LEU A 37 9.39 2.36 2.02
CA LEU A 37 8.70 2.11 0.75
C LEU A 37 7.79 3.28 0.41
N SER A 38 7.95 3.82 -0.80
CA SER A 38 7.12 4.91 -1.28
C SER A 38 6.42 4.51 -2.59
N LEU A 39 5.10 4.41 -2.52
CA LEU A 39 4.20 4.15 -3.65
C LEU A 39 3.24 5.33 -3.90
N ARG A 40 3.39 6.44 -3.16
CA ARG A 40 2.56 7.63 -3.31
C ARG A 40 2.57 8.20 -4.72
N ASP A 41 1.57 8.98 -5.07
CA ASP A 41 1.49 9.66 -6.38
C ASP A 41 1.62 8.65 -7.54
N ASN A 42 0.75 7.64 -7.54
CA ASN A 42 0.61 6.63 -8.58
C ASN A 42 -0.89 6.48 -8.95
N GLN A 43 -1.25 5.46 -9.73
CA GLN A 43 -2.62 5.16 -10.16
C GLN A 43 -3.12 3.83 -9.59
N LEU A 44 -2.60 3.43 -8.43
CA LEU A 44 -2.96 2.16 -7.79
C LEU A 44 -4.39 2.22 -7.24
N LYS A 45 -5.19 1.23 -7.61
CA LYS A 45 -6.56 1.05 -7.09
C LYS A 45 -6.62 0.06 -5.93
N SER A 46 -5.70 -0.89 -5.89
CA SER A 46 -5.58 -1.91 -4.86
C SER A 46 -4.13 -2.37 -4.72
N ILE A 47 -3.88 -3.19 -3.70
CA ILE A 47 -2.60 -3.86 -3.47
C ILE A 47 -2.87 -5.38 -3.48
N PRO A 48 -2.06 -6.20 -4.18
CA PRO A 48 -2.21 -7.65 -4.14
C PRO A 48 -2.20 -8.17 -2.71
N ARG A 49 -3.05 -9.15 -2.42
CA ARG A 49 -3.09 -9.80 -1.11
C ARG A 49 -1.69 -10.31 -0.73
N GLY A 50 -1.25 -9.94 0.47
CA GLY A 50 0.03 -10.35 1.02
C GLY A 50 1.25 -9.57 0.54
N ALA A 51 1.09 -8.55 -0.32
CA ALA A 51 2.23 -7.84 -0.92
C ALA A 51 3.22 -7.22 0.09
N PHE A 52 2.77 -6.95 1.33
CA PHE A 52 3.60 -6.37 2.39
C PHE A 52 3.97 -7.37 3.49
N ASP A 53 3.51 -8.62 3.41
CA ASP A 53 3.62 -9.57 4.53
C ASP A 53 5.08 -9.92 4.86
N ASN A 54 5.97 -9.91 3.87
CA ASN A 54 7.40 -10.22 4.02
C ASN A 54 8.28 -9.00 4.37
N LEU A 55 7.72 -7.79 4.41
CA LEU A 55 8.44 -6.55 4.70
C LEU A 55 8.64 -6.34 6.20
N LYS A 56 9.34 -7.28 6.87
CA LYS A 56 9.45 -7.34 8.34
C LYS A 56 10.22 -6.17 8.96
N SER A 57 11.09 -5.51 8.20
CA SER A 57 11.86 -4.35 8.65
C SER A 57 11.23 -3.00 8.31
N LEU A 58 10.02 -2.98 7.75
CA LEU A 58 9.39 -1.75 7.25
C LEU A 58 9.02 -0.82 8.42
N THR A 59 9.47 0.43 8.33
CA THR A 59 9.23 1.47 9.34
C THR A 59 8.53 2.69 8.77
N HIS A 60 8.59 2.89 7.46
CA HIS A 60 7.99 4.03 6.78
C HIS A 60 7.35 3.57 5.48
N ILE A 61 6.05 3.83 5.33
CA ILE A 61 5.35 3.62 4.06
C ILE A 61 4.55 4.87 3.66
N LEU A 62 4.64 5.24 2.38
CA LEU A 62 3.88 6.32 1.76
C LEU A 62 2.95 5.75 0.69
N LEU A 63 1.64 5.86 0.91
CA LEU A 63 0.59 5.30 0.02
C LEU A 63 -0.42 6.35 -0.46
N TYR A 64 -0.34 7.59 0.04
CA TYR A 64 -1.27 8.66 -0.29
C TYR A 64 -1.21 9.06 -1.77
N ASN A 65 -2.19 9.82 -2.26
CA ASN A 65 -2.32 10.19 -3.67
C ASN A 65 -2.31 8.99 -4.62
N ASN A 66 -3.16 8.02 -4.33
CA ASN A 66 -3.53 6.92 -5.23
C ASN A 66 -5.07 6.79 -5.24
N PRO A 67 -5.69 6.43 -6.38
CA PRO A 67 -7.13 6.31 -6.51
C PRO A 67 -7.64 4.98 -5.93
N TRP A 68 -7.44 4.76 -4.63
CA TRP A 68 -7.80 3.52 -3.93
C TRP A 68 -9.29 3.19 -4.09
N ASP A 69 -9.58 2.03 -4.69
CA ASP A 69 -10.94 1.54 -4.89
C ASP A 69 -11.38 0.72 -3.68
N CYS A 70 -11.98 1.43 -2.73
CA CYS A 70 -12.47 0.85 -1.48
C CYS A 70 -13.83 0.16 -1.62
N ALA A 71 -14.43 0.10 -2.81
CA ALA A 71 -15.73 -0.51 -2.99
C ALA A 71 -15.63 -2.04 -3.23
N CYS A 72 -14.50 -2.51 -3.76
CA CYS A 72 -14.23 -3.92 -4.04
C CYS A 72 -13.74 -4.68 -2.79
N THR A 73 -14.15 -5.94 -2.62
CA THR A 73 -13.71 -6.80 -1.49
C THR A 73 -12.23 -7.16 -1.53
N ASP A 74 -11.59 -7.20 -2.71
CA ASP A 74 -10.15 -7.48 -2.81
C ASP A 74 -9.30 -6.40 -2.13
N PHE A 75 -9.90 -5.24 -1.86
CA PHE A 75 -9.28 -4.14 -1.15
C PHE A 75 -9.09 -4.40 0.36
N LEU A 76 -9.81 -5.36 0.95
CA LEU A 76 -9.82 -5.58 2.40
C LEU A 76 -8.43 -5.90 2.97
N TYR A 77 -7.53 -6.48 2.16
CA TYR A 77 -6.13 -6.66 2.54
C TYR A 77 -5.47 -5.34 2.92
N LEU A 78 -5.56 -4.33 2.05
CA LEU A 78 -4.91 -3.04 2.29
C LEU A 78 -5.54 -2.30 3.47
N SER A 79 -6.87 -2.32 3.59
CA SER A 79 -7.57 -1.71 4.73
C SER A 79 -7.09 -2.32 6.06
N GLY A 80 -7.15 -3.65 6.18
CA GLY A 80 -6.73 -4.35 7.39
C GLY A 80 -5.26 -4.15 7.70
N TRP A 81 -4.39 -4.23 6.69
CA TRP A 81 -2.95 -4.00 6.86
C TRP A 81 -2.67 -2.57 7.33
N ALA A 82 -3.30 -1.56 6.73
CA ALA A 82 -3.12 -0.15 7.12
C ALA A 82 -3.68 0.16 8.52
N ALA A 83 -4.75 -0.51 8.94
CA ALA A 83 -5.27 -0.41 10.29
C ALA A 83 -4.27 -1.00 11.32
N GLN A 84 -3.78 -2.21 11.07
CA GLN A 84 -2.82 -2.89 11.94
C GLN A 84 -1.46 -2.19 12.02
N HIS A 85 -1.01 -1.60 10.92
CA HIS A 85 0.31 -0.96 10.78
C HIS A 85 0.22 0.57 10.73
N SER A 86 -0.84 1.15 11.31
CA SER A 86 -1.08 2.60 11.31
C SER A 86 0.11 3.43 11.83
N GLY A 87 0.95 2.84 12.69
CA GLY A 87 2.15 3.47 13.22
C GLY A 87 3.21 3.85 12.17
N ILE A 88 3.27 3.14 11.05
CA ILE A 88 4.29 3.31 10.00
C ILE A 88 3.75 3.90 8.70
N VAL A 89 2.43 4.12 8.62
CA VAL A 89 1.77 4.80 7.50
C VAL A 89 1.87 6.31 7.70
N GLY A 90 2.40 7.01 6.70
CA GLY A 90 2.60 8.45 6.81
C GLY A 90 2.59 9.22 5.50
N GLU A 91 2.98 10.49 5.61
CA GLU A 91 3.00 11.44 4.50
C GLU A 91 4.20 12.40 4.57
N GLY A 92 4.51 13.02 3.43
CA GLY A 92 5.51 14.08 3.33
C GLY A 92 6.97 13.61 3.33
N TRP A 93 7.86 14.58 3.10
CA TRP A 93 9.30 14.45 3.25
C TRP A 93 9.86 15.71 3.93
N PRO A 94 10.43 15.62 5.16
CA PRO A 94 10.63 14.41 5.96
C PRO A 94 9.31 13.72 6.35
N TRP A 95 9.37 12.39 6.52
CA TRP A 95 8.19 11.58 6.83
C TRP A 95 7.54 12.00 8.14
N ARG A 96 6.21 12.02 8.15
CA ARG A 96 5.40 12.20 9.36
C ARG A 96 4.34 11.11 9.42
N GLN A 97 4.12 10.57 10.61
CA GLN A 97 3.03 9.63 10.86
C GLN A 97 1.69 10.29 10.51
N SER A 98 0.93 9.66 9.62
CA SER A 98 -0.35 10.16 9.11
C SER A 98 -1.16 8.98 8.56
N PRO A 99 -1.71 8.12 9.44
CA PRO A 99 -2.41 6.90 9.03
C PRO A 99 -3.68 7.17 8.23
N ASP A 100 -4.24 8.38 8.34
CA ASP A 100 -5.42 8.81 7.59
C ASP A 100 -5.11 9.47 6.25
N SER A 101 -3.83 9.60 5.86
CA SER A 101 -3.41 10.15 4.56
C SER A 101 -3.81 9.27 3.36
N VAL A 102 -4.04 7.98 3.60
CA VAL A 102 -4.45 7.02 2.58
C VAL A 102 -5.98 7.06 2.47
N LYS A 103 -6.49 7.60 1.35
CA LYS A 103 -7.92 7.90 1.17
C LYS A 103 -8.55 7.09 0.05
N CYS A 104 -9.78 6.66 0.27
CA CYS A 104 -10.62 6.04 -0.74
C CYS A 104 -11.01 7.04 -1.84
N SER A 105 -10.92 6.59 -3.08
CA SER A 105 -11.40 7.34 -4.24
C SER A 105 -12.92 7.54 -4.14
N GLY A 106 -13.38 8.76 -4.42
CA GLY A 106 -14.81 9.13 -4.43
C GLY A 106 -15.41 9.49 -3.06
N THR A 107 -15.02 8.81 -1.98
CA THR A 107 -15.58 9.08 -0.63
C THR A 107 -14.65 9.90 0.27
N ASN A 108 -13.36 9.94 -0.04
CA ASN A 108 -12.32 10.57 0.77
C ASN A 108 -12.25 10.01 2.22
N THR A 109 -12.80 8.82 2.46
CA THR A 109 -12.72 8.11 3.74
C THR A 109 -11.34 7.50 3.92
N PRO A 110 -10.78 7.45 5.14
CA PRO A 110 -9.54 6.74 5.38
C PRO A 110 -9.64 5.26 4.99
N VAL A 111 -8.65 4.76 4.27
CA VAL A 111 -8.58 3.36 3.82
C VAL A 111 -8.63 2.40 5.00
N ARG A 112 -7.94 2.71 6.10
CA ARG A 112 -7.91 1.89 7.32
C ARG A 112 -9.26 1.76 8.04
N ALA A 113 -10.27 2.55 7.66
CA ALA A 113 -11.61 2.51 8.24
C ALA A 113 -12.59 1.68 7.39
N VAL A 114 -12.17 1.17 6.24
CA VAL A 114 -12.99 0.36 5.34
C VAL A 114 -13.17 -1.04 5.94
N THR A 115 -14.41 -1.53 5.98
CA THR A 115 -14.73 -2.86 6.51
C THR A 115 -15.51 -3.66 5.47
N GLU A 116 -15.69 -4.96 5.71
CA GLU A 116 -16.48 -5.85 4.85
C GLU A 116 -17.89 -5.28 4.57
N ALA A 117 -18.51 -4.65 5.57
CA ALA A 117 -19.86 -4.08 5.47
C ALA A 117 -19.99 -2.97 4.41
N SER A 118 -18.89 -2.30 4.05
CA SER A 118 -18.87 -1.24 3.04
C SER A 118 -18.35 -1.68 1.67
N THR A 119 -17.93 -2.94 1.53
CA THR A 119 -17.36 -3.52 0.31
C THR A 119 -18.31 -4.53 -0.34
N SER A 120 -18.11 -4.84 -1.63
CA SER A 120 -18.87 -5.90 -2.30
C SER A 120 -18.07 -6.57 -3.42
N PRO A 121 -18.13 -7.90 -3.58
CA PRO A 121 -17.47 -8.60 -4.69
C PRO A 121 -18.01 -8.18 -6.06
N SER A 122 -19.29 -7.79 -6.14
CA SER A 122 -19.90 -7.33 -7.40
C SER A 122 -19.41 -5.96 -7.86
N LYS A 123 -18.67 -5.25 -7.00
CA LYS A 123 -18.03 -3.96 -7.31
C LYS A 123 -16.54 -4.11 -7.66
N CYS A 124 -16.03 -5.34 -7.72
CA CYS A 124 -14.69 -5.60 -8.22
C CYS A 124 -14.69 -5.60 -9.77
N PRO A 125 -13.62 -5.09 -10.41
CA PRO A 125 -13.46 -5.10 -11.86
C PRO A 125 -13.34 -6.52 -12.45
#